data_AF-A0A7J4PJZ8-F1
#
_entry.id   AF-A0A7J4PJZ8-F1
#
_cell.length_a   1.000
_cell.length_b   1.000
_cell.length_c   1.000
_cell.angle_alpha   90.00
_cell.angle_beta   90.00
_cell.angle_gamma   90.00
#
_symmetry.space_group_name_H-M   'P 1'
#
loop_
_entity.id
_entity.type
_entity.pdbx_description
1 polymer ?
#
loop_
_entity_poly.entity_id
_entity_poly.type
_entity_poly.pdbx_seq_one_letter_code
_entity_poly.pdbx_strand_id
1 'polypeptide(L)'
;MRNRTKFLIAISFVILAMATLFFTLIYQPGAGTYVRADKLQDPPEKYVEFSLADLEKYPYIEEAIKNPGKDIKLPFDHDGNMTEFANIMWDNKTEYIKLNNEYYWIHYYSAD
;
A
#
# COMPACT_ATOMS: atom_id res chain seq x y z
N MET A 1 -22.81 -42.23 20.38
CA MET A 1 -23.28 -40.82 20.47
C MET A 1 -24.79 -40.76 20.42
N ARG A 2 -25.41 -40.03 21.34
CA ARG A 2 -26.87 -39.79 21.38
C ARG A 2 -27.28 -38.93 20.18
N ASN A 3 -28.45 -39.19 19.59
CA ASN A 3 -28.93 -38.47 18.39
C ASN A 3 -28.93 -36.94 18.58
N ARG A 4 -29.18 -36.46 19.80
CA ARG A 4 -29.08 -35.03 20.16
C ARG A 4 -27.69 -34.45 19.95
N THR A 5 -26.64 -35.21 20.26
CA THR A 5 -25.25 -34.78 20.08
C THR A 5 -24.88 -34.69 18.60
N LYS A 6 -25.32 -35.64 17.78
CA LYS A 6 -25.11 -35.61 16.31
C LYS A 6 -25.81 -34.39 15.68
N PHE A 7 -27.02 -34.09 16.12
CA PHE A 7 -27.80 -32.95 15.66
C PHE A 7 -27.14 -31.60 16.02
N LEU A 8 -26.69 -31.45 17.26
CA LEU A 8 -25.98 -30.23 17.70
C LEU A 8 -24.67 -30.00 16.93
N ILE A 9 -23.91 -31.07 16.67
CA ILE A 9 -22.68 -31.00 15.88
C ILE A 9 -22.99 -30.55 14.44
N ALA A 10 -24.02 -31.12 13.81
CA ALA A 10 -24.42 -30.73 12.45
C ALA A 10 -24.78 -29.23 12.36
N ILE A 11 -25.56 -28.71 13.32
CA ILE A 11 -25.91 -27.29 13.37
C ILE A 11 -24.66 -26.42 13.56
N SER A 12 -23.76 -26.82 14.47
CA SER A 12 -22.52 -26.09 14.69
C SER A 12 -21.65 -25.99 13.43
N PHE A 13 -21.59 -27.06 12.62
CA PHE A 13 -20.90 -27.02 11.33
C PHE A 13 -21.57 -26.11 10.31
N VAL A 14 -22.91 -26.08 10.27
CA VAL A 14 -23.64 -25.17 9.37
C VAL A 14 -23.39 -23.71 9.74
N ILE A 15 -23.43 -23.37 11.03
CA ILE A 15 -23.13 -22.02 11.51
C ILE A 15 -21.69 -21.63 11.18
N LEU A 16 -20.73 -22.53 11.42
CA LEU A 16 -19.32 -22.29 11.09
C LEU A 16 -19.14 -22.05 9.59
N ALA A 17 -19.75 -22.89 8.74
CA ALA A 17 -19.67 -22.74 7.29
C ALA A 17 -20.26 -21.41 6.80
N MET A 18 -21.42 -20.99 7.35
CA MET A 18 -21.99 -19.67 7.06
C MET A 18 -21.07 -18.53 7.52
N ALA A 19 -20.46 -18.63 8.69
CA ALA A 19 -19.53 -17.62 9.20
C ALA A 19 -18.29 -17.51 8.30
N THR A 20 -17.69 -18.65 7.90
CA THR A 20 -16.54 -18.65 6.99
C THR A 20 -16.89 -18.02 5.64
N LEU A 21 -18.05 -18.36 5.08
CA LEU A 21 -18.51 -17.82 3.80
C LEU A 21 -18.75 -16.29 3.90
N PHE A 22 -19.31 -15.82 5.01
CA PHE A 22 -19.46 -14.39 5.29
C PHE A 22 -18.11 -13.66 5.34
N PHE A 23 -17.10 -14.20 6.04
CA PHE A 23 -15.77 -13.59 6.07
C PHE A 23 -15.09 -13.56 4.70
N THR A 24 -15.28 -14.58 3.86
CA THR A 24 -14.73 -14.58 2.49
C THR A 24 -15.39 -13.54 1.57
N LEU A 25 -16.64 -13.14 1.85
CA LEU A 25 -17.33 -12.11 1.07
C LEU A 25 -16.89 -10.68 1.43
N ILE A 26 -16.37 -10.48 2.65
CA ILE A 26 -15.91 -9.16 3.14
C ILE A 26 -14.40 -9.01 2.98
N TYR A 27 -13.65 -10.11 2.95
CA TYR A 27 -12.21 -10.06 2.75
C TYR A 27 -11.88 -9.75 1.29
N GLN A 28 -11.42 -8.53 1.02
CA GLN A 28 -10.89 -8.11 -0.27
C GLN A 28 -9.36 -8.25 -0.29
N PRO A 29 -8.81 -9.34 -0.86
CA PRO A 29 -7.37 -9.46 -1.02
C PRO A 29 -6.87 -8.39 -1.99
N GLY A 30 -6.15 -7.40 -1.47
CA GLY A 30 -5.68 -6.26 -2.25
C GLY A 30 -6.14 -4.92 -1.70
N ALA A 31 -7.11 -4.88 -0.79
CA ALA A 31 -7.51 -3.63 -0.16
C ALA A 31 -6.38 -3.02 0.68
N GLY A 32 -6.20 -1.71 0.57
CA GLY A 32 -5.23 -0.92 1.34
C GLY A 32 -4.59 0.21 0.55
N THR A 33 -3.72 0.95 1.22
CA THR A 33 -2.95 2.04 0.61
C THR A 33 -1.62 1.53 0.08
N TYR A 34 -1.23 2.02 -1.09
CA TYR A 34 -0.01 1.63 -1.77
C TYR A 34 0.79 2.84 -2.20
N VAL A 35 2.11 2.64 -2.24
CA VAL A 35 3.03 3.53 -2.94
C VAL A 35 3.81 2.75 -3.98
N ARG A 36 4.01 3.35 -5.14
CA ARG A 36 4.79 2.79 -6.24
C ARG A 36 5.65 3.88 -6.86
N ALA A 37 6.90 3.52 -7.20
CA ALA A 37 7.78 4.41 -7.93
C ALA A 37 8.00 3.85 -9.34
N ASP A 38 7.71 4.64 -10.35
CA ASP A 38 7.99 4.30 -11.75
C ASP A 38 9.18 5.10 -12.25
N LYS A 39 10.24 4.40 -12.66
CA LYS A 39 11.43 5.04 -13.20
C LYS A 39 11.14 5.64 -14.57
N LEU A 40 11.49 6.91 -14.74
CA LEU A 40 11.32 7.65 -16.00
C LEU A 40 12.60 7.57 -16.84
N GLN A 41 12.43 7.52 -18.16
CA GLN A 41 13.55 7.60 -19.11
C GLN A 41 13.98 9.05 -19.35
N ASP A 42 13.00 9.96 -19.44
CA ASP A 42 13.21 11.37 -19.71
C ASP A 42 12.95 12.22 -18.46
N PRO A 43 13.65 13.36 -18.31
CA PRO A 43 13.41 14.28 -17.20
C PRO A 43 12.02 14.92 -17.31
N PRO A 44 11.22 14.92 -16.23
CA PRO A 44 9.94 15.61 -16.19
C PRO A 44 10.13 17.13 -16.08
N GLU A 45 9.12 17.90 -16.47
CA GLU A 45 9.15 19.38 -16.43
C GLU A 45 9.32 19.93 -15.00
N LYS A 46 8.72 19.26 -14.01
CA LYS A 46 8.80 19.61 -12.60
C LYS A 46 9.15 18.39 -11.80
N TYR A 47 10.10 18.51 -10.90
CA TYR A 47 10.49 17.47 -9.96
C TYR A 47 11.01 18.09 -8.68
N VAL A 48 11.00 17.31 -7.60
CA VAL A 48 11.70 17.65 -6.36
C VAL A 48 12.98 16.83 -6.27
N GLU A 49 14.10 17.48 -5.95
CA GLU A 49 15.37 16.78 -5.75
C GLU A 49 15.46 16.24 -4.32
N PHE A 50 15.77 14.95 -4.19
CA PHE A 50 16.04 14.29 -2.93
C PHE A 50 17.47 13.75 -2.92
N SER A 51 18.17 13.89 -1.79
CA SER A 51 19.36 13.11 -1.51
C SER A 51 19.02 11.74 -0.94
N LEU A 52 19.98 10.81 -0.93
CA LEU A 52 19.80 9.52 -0.26
C LEU A 52 19.48 9.70 1.24
N ALA A 53 20.09 10.68 1.89
CA ALA A 53 19.85 10.97 3.31
C ALA A 53 18.45 11.54 3.57
N ASP A 54 17.87 12.27 2.61
CA ASP A 54 16.49 12.75 2.73
C ASP A 54 15.50 11.59 2.63
N LEU A 55 15.78 10.60 1.77
CA LEU A 55 14.95 9.42 1.57
C LEU A 55 14.94 8.46 2.77
N GLU A 56 15.97 8.47 3.61
CA GLU A 56 15.99 7.68 4.86
C GLU A 56 14.81 8.05 5.80
N LYS A 57 14.27 9.28 5.69
CA LYS A 57 13.08 9.70 6.42
C LYS A 57 11.79 9.07 5.88
N TYR A 58 11.80 8.61 4.63
CA TYR A 58 10.63 8.12 3.91
C TYR A 58 10.85 6.66 3.46
N PRO A 59 10.87 5.68 4.39
CA PRO A 59 11.30 4.31 4.11
C PRO A 59 10.47 3.61 3.03
N TYR A 60 9.16 3.89 2.95
CA TYR A 60 8.29 3.30 1.91
C TYR A 60 8.54 3.88 0.52
N ILE A 61 8.92 5.16 0.44
CA ILE A 61 9.35 5.79 -0.81
C ILE A 61 10.70 5.20 -1.22
N GLU A 62 11.62 5.07 -0.28
CA GLU A 62 12.92 4.44 -0.52
C GLU A 62 12.76 3.00 -1.03
N GLU A 63 11.87 2.21 -0.41
CA GLU A 63 11.58 0.84 -0.85
C GLU A 63 10.96 0.80 -2.25
N ALA A 64 10.05 1.72 -2.55
CA ALA A 64 9.43 1.82 -3.88
C ALA A 64 10.46 2.18 -4.96
N ILE A 65 11.37 3.12 -4.68
CA ILE A 65 12.46 3.48 -5.61
C ILE A 65 13.43 2.32 -5.81
N LYS A 66 13.74 1.55 -4.75
CA LYS A 66 14.60 0.35 -4.85
C LYS A 66 13.96 -0.76 -5.67
N ASN A 67 12.61 -0.78 -5.77
CA ASN A 67 11.85 -1.78 -6.52
C ASN A 67 10.88 -1.11 -7.51
N PRO A 68 11.38 -0.44 -8.58
CA PRO A 68 10.52 0.31 -9.48
C PRO A 68 9.44 -0.56 -10.13
N GLY A 69 8.23 -0.02 -10.29
CA GLY A 69 7.09 -0.74 -10.85
C GLY A 69 6.36 -1.66 -9.89
N LYS A 70 6.86 -1.84 -8.66
CA LYS A 70 6.23 -2.68 -7.64
C LYS A 70 5.40 -1.83 -6.67
N ASP A 71 4.20 -2.32 -6.36
CA ASP A 71 3.36 -1.73 -5.33
C ASP A 71 3.85 -2.14 -3.94
N ILE A 72 4.19 -1.14 -3.13
CA ILE A 72 4.56 -1.29 -1.73
C ILE A 72 3.34 -0.97 -0.89
N LYS A 73 2.83 -1.99 -0.17
CA LYS A 73 1.67 -1.83 0.72
C LYS A 73 2.09 -1.07 1.97
N LEU A 74 1.39 0.02 2.28
CA LEU A 74 1.62 0.80 3.48
C LEU A 74 0.90 0.17 4.68
N PRO A 75 1.51 0.15 5.88
CA PRO A 75 0.82 -0.25 7.09
C PRO A 75 -0.26 0.76 7.45
N PHE A 76 -1.24 0.39 8.27
CA PHE A 76 -2.37 1.27 8.59
C PHE A 76 -1.98 2.58 9.30
N ASP A 77 -0.83 2.63 9.96
CA ASP A 77 -0.32 3.75 10.77
C ASP A 77 0.86 4.51 10.12
N HIS A 78 0.98 4.46 8.79
CA HIS A 78 2.06 5.08 8.00
C HIS A 78 2.08 6.62 7.98
N ASP A 79 1.18 7.27 8.73
CA ASP A 79 0.69 8.61 8.44
C ASP A 79 1.74 9.72 8.57
N GLY A 80 2.65 9.67 9.55
CA GLY A 80 3.56 10.80 9.83
C GLY A 80 4.47 11.15 8.66
N ASN A 81 5.26 10.19 8.20
CA ASN A 81 6.28 10.42 7.18
C ASN A 81 5.65 10.55 5.78
N MET A 82 4.58 9.79 5.51
CA MET A 82 3.89 9.84 4.22
C MET A 82 3.08 11.13 4.04
N THR A 83 2.48 11.67 5.11
CA THR A 83 1.79 12.98 5.06
C THR A 83 2.79 14.10 4.79
N GLU A 84 3.95 14.09 5.45
CA GLU A 84 5.00 15.09 5.19
C GLU A 84 5.49 15.01 3.74
N PHE A 85 5.75 13.80 3.23
CA PHE A 85 6.15 13.59 1.85
C PHE A 85 5.09 14.08 0.85
N ALA A 86 3.82 13.74 1.10
CA ALA A 86 2.71 14.19 0.27
C ALA A 86 2.58 15.72 0.26
N ASN A 87 2.81 16.38 1.38
CA ASN A 87 2.81 17.85 1.45
C ASN A 87 3.95 18.47 0.64
N ILE A 88 5.16 17.89 0.67
CA ILE A 88 6.29 18.35 -0.15
C ILE A 88 5.92 18.28 -1.64
N MET A 89 5.32 17.18 -2.08
CA MET A 89 4.87 17.00 -3.47
C MET A 89 3.78 17.99 -3.86
N TRP A 90 2.80 18.17 -2.97
CA TRP A 90 1.69 19.10 -3.17
C TRP A 90 2.16 20.55 -3.31
N ASP A 91 3.03 21.01 -2.40
CA ASP A 91 3.56 22.38 -2.39
C ASP A 91 4.38 22.68 -3.65
N ASN A 92 5.13 21.69 -4.14
CA ASN A 92 5.90 21.78 -5.38
C ASN A 92 5.08 21.47 -6.64
N LYS A 93 3.82 21.06 -6.48
CA LYS A 93 2.88 20.71 -7.56
C LYS A 93 3.46 19.68 -8.54
N THR A 94 4.08 18.64 -8.01
CA THR A 94 4.66 17.54 -8.78
C THR A 94 4.60 16.24 -8.00
N GLU A 95 4.52 15.12 -8.72
CA GLU A 95 4.63 13.77 -8.16
C GLU A 95 5.97 13.12 -8.56
N TYR A 96 6.85 13.90 -9.18
CA TYR A 96 8.12 13.43 -9.68
C TYR A 96 9.25 13.81 -8.74
N ILE A 97 10.13 12.85 -8.52
CA ILE A 97 11.37 13.07 -7.77
C ILE A 97 12.57 12.83 -8.65
N LYS A 98 13.65 13.54 -8.34
CA LYS A 98 14.99 13.26 -8.84
C LYS A 98 15.83 12.73 -7.69
N LEU A 99 16.42 11.57 -7.90
CA LEU A 99 17.40 10.98 -7.00
C LEU A 99 18.69 10.75 -7.77
N ASN A 100 19.77 11.43 -7.37
CA ASN A 100 21.02 11.46 -8.11
C ASN A 100 20.82 11.95 -9.57
N ASN A 101 20.96 11.04 -10.55
CA ASN A 101 20.79 11.32 -11.99
C ASN A 101 19.59 10.58 -12.59
N GLU A 102 18.67 10.12 -11.74
CA GLU A 102 17.51 9.34 -12.14
C GLU A 102 16.22 10.02 -11.68
N TYR A 103 15.14 9.78 -12.44
CA TYR A 103 13.84 10.39 -12.21
C TYR A 103 12.81 9.31 -11.96
N TYR A 104 11.92 9.56 -11.01
CA TYR A 104 10.86 8.62 -10.62
C TYR A 104 9.53 9.35 -10.51
N TRP A 105 8.47 8.73 -11.00
CA TRP A 105 7.09 9.13 -10.74
C TRP A 105 6.56 8.35 -9.55
N ILE A 106 6.14 9.05 -8.51
CA ILE A 106 5.62 8.44 -7.28
C ILE A 106 4.10 8.42 -7.32
N HIS A 107 3.54 7.22 -7.31
CA HIS A 107 2.11 6.98 -7.22
C HIS A 107 1.74 6.68 -5.78
N TYR A 108 0.76 7.40 -5.23
CA TYR A 108 0.15 7.12 -3.94
C TYR A 108 -1.36 6.94 -4.14
N TYR A 109 -1.88 5.77 -3.80
CA TYR A 109 -3.30 5.45 -4.04
C TYR A 109 -3.86 4.45 -3.02
N SER A 110 -5.18 4.50 -2.81
CA SER A 110 -5.94 3.47 -2.10
C SER A 110 -6.55 2.53 -3.13
N ALA A 111 -6.46 1.23 -2.86
CA ALA A 111 -7.30 0.23 -3.51
C ALA A 111 -8.33 -0.25 -2.50
N ASP A 112 -9.61 -0.11 -2.86
CA ASP A 112 -10.75 -0.52 -2.04
C ASP A 112 -11.33 -1.86 -2.53
#